data_AF-A0A953JQ84-F1
#
_entry.id   AF-A0A953JQ84-F1
#
_cell.length_a   1.000
_cell.length_b   1.000
_cell.length_c   1.000
_cell.angle_alpha   90.00
_cell.angle_beta   90.00
_cell.angle_gamma   90.00
#
_symmetry.space_group_name_H-M   'P 1'
#
loop_
_entity.id
_entity.type
_entity.pdbx_description
1 polymer ?
#
loop_
_entity_poly.entity_id
_entity_poly.type
_entity_poly.pdbx_seq_one_letter_code
_entity_poly.pdbx_strand_id
1 'polypeptide(L)'
;MLIRATIIWAVILVLAILNGVLREAVLFPSFGMQTGFIVSGIILCCMIFAIAYVSISWIASDSPKQQLLVGFLWLALTLSFEFSFGLSRGLSLDEILSAYSFRDGNLWPLVLLLTFFAPLLAAKAKARSKP
;
A
#
# COMPACT_ATOMS: atom_id res chain seq x y z
N MET A 1 -6.11 18.46 5.00
CA MET A 1 -5.05 17.44 4.87
C MET A 1 -5.56 16.03 5.19
N LEU A 2 -5.93 15.71 6.45
CA LEU A 2 -6.31 14.35 6.87
C LEU A 2 -7.50 13.76 6.07
N ILE A 3 -8.58 14.51 5.88
CA ILE A 3 -9.74 14.03 5.09
C ILE A 3 -9.33 13.67 3.65
N ARG A 4 -8.54 14.53 3.00
CA ARG A 4 -8.02 14.27 1.64
C ARG A 4 -7.13 13.03 1.63
N ALA A 5 -6.27 12.88 2.63
CA ALA A 5 -5.45 11.68 2.80
C ALA A 5 -6.30 10.42 2.97
N THR A 6 -7.37 10.45 3.76
CA THR A 6 -8.31 9.32 3.93
C THR A 6 -9.04 8.98 2.63
N ILE A 7 -9.46 9.98 1.85
CA ILE A 7 -10.06 9.76 0.52
C ILE A 7 -9.08 9.04 -0.41
N ILE A 8 -7.81 9.49 -0.45
CA ILE A 8 -6.77 8.84 -1.26
C ILE A 8 -6.49 7.43 -0.75
N TRP A 9 -6.48 7.21 0.57
CA TRP A 9 -6.35 5.87 1.14
C TRP A 9 -7.48 4.93 0.69
N ALA A 10 -8.72 5.40 0.64
CA ALA A 10 -9.83 4.58 0.14
C ALA A 10 -9.64 4.17 -1.33
N VAL A 11 -9.06 5.05 -2.16
CA VAL A 11 -8.67 4.71 -3.54
C VAL A 11 -7.56 3.66 -3.55
N ILE A 12 -6.53 3.82 -2.72
CA ILE A 12 -5.45 2.84 -2.57
C ILE A 12 -6.01 1.47 -2.13
N LEU A 13 -6.97 1.45 -1.21
CA LEU A 13 -7.62 0.23 -0.74
C LEU A 13 -8.34 -0.50 -1.88
N VAL A 14 -9.10 0.22 -2.70
CA VAL A 14 -9.77 -0.37 -3.88
C VAL A 14 -8.74 -0.96 -4.85
N LEU A 15 -7.64 -0.24 -5.13
CA LEU A 15 -6.56 -0.73 -5.98
C LEU A 15 -5.87 -1.97 -5.39
N ALA A 16 -5.68 -2.01 -4.07
CA ALA A 16 -5.09 -3.16 -3.38
C ALA A 16 -5.98 -4.41 -3.50
N ILE A 17 -7.30 -4.26 -3.36
CA ILE A 17 -8.26 -5.36 -3.57
C ILE A 17 -8.21 -5.84 -5.01
N LEU A 18 -8.26 -4.93 -5.99
CA LEU A 18 -8.17 -5.29 -7.42
C LEU A 18 -6.85 -6.00 -7.74
N ASN A 19 -5.74 -5.55 -7.15
CA ASN A 19 -4.44 -6.20 -7.31
C ASN A 19 -4.41 -7.60 -6.65
N GLY A 20 -5.09 -7.79 -5.51
CA GLY A 20 -5.28 -9.10 -4.89
C GLY A 20 -6.06 -10.05 -5.79
N VAL A 21 -7.15 -9.58 -6.40
CA VAL A 21 -7.94 -10.34 -7.38
C VAL A 21 -7.10 -10.69 -8.61
N LEU A 22 -6.35 -9.73 -9.16
CA LEU A 22 -5.42 -9.97 -10.27
C LEU A 22 -4.37 -11.04 -9.93
N ARG A 23 -3.85 -10.99 -8.70
CA ARG A 23 -2.85 -11.96 -8.22
C ARG A 23 -3.41 -13.38 -8.21
N GLU A 24 -4.60 -13.56 -7.64
CA GLU A 24 -5.22 -14.88 -7.50
C GLU A 24 -5.77 -15.41 -8.82
N ALA A 25 -6.39 -14.56 -9.64
CA ALA A 25 -7.06 -14.99 -10.87
C ALA A 25 -6.11 -15.17 -12.05
N VAL A 26 -5.00 -14.41 -12.11
CA VAL A 26 -4.12 -14.37 -13.29
C VAL A 26 -2.68 -14.72 -12.94
N LEU A 27 -2.10 -14.09 -11.92
CA LEU A 27 -0.66 -14.24 -11.67
C LEU A 27 -0.30 -15.61 -11.11
N PHE A 28 -1.06 -16.13 -10.14
CA PHE A 28 -0.83 -17.46 -9.59
C PHE A 28 -0.99 -18.57 -10.63
N PRO A 29 -2.08 -18.61 -11.45
CA PRO A 29 -2.20 -19.62 -12.49
C PRO A 29 -1.13 -19.54 -13.59
N SER A 30 -0.67 -18.32 -13.92
CA SER A 30 0.23 -18.12 -15.07
C SER A 30 1.72 -18.31 -14.72
N PHE A 31 2.14 -17.90 -13.51
CA PHE A 31 3.55 -17.81 -13.13
C PHE A 31 3.92 -18.61 -11.87
N GLY A 32 2.94 -19.27 -11.25
CA GLY A 32 3.10 -19.92 -9.96
C GLY A 32 3.05 -18.94 -8.77
N MET A 33 2.97 -19.50 -7.57
CA MET A 33 2.68 -18.75 -6.34
C MET A 33 3.77 -17.73 -6.00
N GLN A 34 5.04 -18.14 -5.99
CA GLN A 34 6.16 -17.27 -5.61
C GLN A 34 6.32 -16.06 -6.55
N THR A 35 6.35 -16.31 -7.87
CA THR A 35 6.44 -15.23 -8.86
C THR A 35 5.21 -14.34 -8.82
N GLY A 36 4.01 -14.91 -8.62
CA GLY A 36 2.79 -14.14 -8.51
C GLY A 36 2.78 -13.19 -7.31
N PHE A 37 3.33 -13.61 -6.15
CA PHE A 37 3.49 -12.73 -4.99
C PHE A 37 4.45 -11.57 -5.27
N ILE A 38 5.60 -11.86 -5.89
CA ILE A 38 6.61 -10.83 -6.22
C ILE A 38 6.04 -9.81 -7.21
N VAL A 39 5.48 -10.28 -8.33
CA VAL A 39 4.94 -9.42 -9.38
C VAL A 39 3.78 -8.57 -8.86
N SER A 40 2.84 -9.19 -8.12
CA SER A 40 1.72 -8.46 -7.50
C SER A 40 2.18 -7.42 -6.49
N GLY A 41 3.19 -7.73 -5.67
CA GLY A 41 3.76 -6.80 -4.71
C GLY A 41 4.41 -5.59 -5.41
N ILE A 42 5.16 -5.81 -6.48
CA ILE A 42 5.76 -4.74 -7.29
C ILE A 42 4.67 -3.87 -7.92
N ILE A 43 3.65 -4.48 -8.54
CA ILE A 43 2.52 -3.75 -9.15
C ILE A 43 1.85 -2.85 -8.12
N LEU A 44 1.52 -3.39 -6.94
CA LEU A 44 0.88 -2.63 -5.88
C LEU A 44 1.77 -1.49 -5.37
N CYS A 45 3.07 -1.74 -5.20
CA CYS A 45 4.03 -0.71 -4.83
C CYS A 45 4.05 0.45 -5.85
N CYS A 46 4.09 0.13 -7.15
CA CYS A 46 4.03 1.13 -8.21
C CYS A 46 2.72 1.93 -8.19
N MET A 47 1.58 1.25 -7.99
CA MET A 47 0.27 1.90 -7.89
C MET A 47 0.19 2.88 -6.70
N ILE A 48 0.63 2.46 -5.52
CA ILE A 48 0.65 3.29 -4.31
C ILE A 48 1.54 4.52 -4.53
N PHE A 49 2.74 4.33 -5.07
CA PHE A 49 3.65 5.43 -5.34
C PHE A 49 3.10 6.40 -6.39
N ALA A 50 2.51 5.89 -7.47
CA ALA A 50 1.90 6.72 -8.52
C ALA A 50 0.75 7.57 -7.96
N ILE A 51 -0.16 6.97 -7.19
CA ILE A 51 -1.26 7.69 -6.54
C ILE A 51 -0.72 8.72 -5.55
N ALA A 52 0.28 8.38 -4.74
CA ALA A 52 0.92 9.34 -3.85
C ALA A 52 1.53 10.52 -4.63
N TYR A 53 2.26 10.26 -5.72
CA TYR A 53 2.90 11.29 -6.55
C TYR A 53 1.89 12.29 -7.16
N VAL A 54 0.79 11.78 -7.70
CA VAL A 54 -0.26 12.63 -8.30
C VAL A 54 -1.02 13.40 -7.22
N SER A 55 -1.36 12.74 -6.10
CA SER A 55 -2.21 13.32 -5.06
C SER A 55 -1.50 14.20 -4.04
N ILE A 56 -0.16 14.12 -3.90
CA ILE A 56 0.57 14.81 -2.81
C ILE A 56 0.35 16.33 -2.78
N SER A 57 0.25 16.96 -3.96
CA SER A 57 -0.04 18.40 -4.06
C SER A 57 -1.47 18.73 -3.66
N TRP A 58 -2.42 17.82 -3.93
CA TRP A 58 -3.82 18.01 -3.55
C TRP A 58 -4.05 17.78 -2.05
N ILE A 59 -3.31 16.86 -1.44
CA ILE A 59 -3.35 16.62 0.01
C ILE A 59 -2.93 17.88 0.79
N ALA A 60 -2.16 18.79 0.17
CA ALA A 60 -1.63 20.04 0.73
C ALA A 60 -0.75 19.77 1.97
N SER A 61 0.31 19.00 1.75
CA SER A 61 1.27 18.61 2.79
C SER A 61 2.63 19.25 2.53
N ASP A 62 2.85 20.41 3.15
CA ASP A 62 3.96 21.31 2.83
C ASP A 62 5.25 21.00 3.60
N SER A 63 5.18 20.15 4.63
CA SER A 63 6.34 19.77 5.44
C SER A 63 6.60 18.26 5.44
N PRO A 64 7.87 17.81 5.59
CA PRO A 64 8.19 16.40 5.75
C PRO A 64 7.45 15.72 6.91
N LYS A 65 7.20 16.45 8.01
CA LYS A 65 6.44 15.95 9.16
C LYS A 65 4.99 15.64 8.78
N GLN A 66 4.33 16.52 8.03
CA GLN A 66 2.97 16.28 7.55
C GLN A 66 2.91 15.11 6.55
N GLN A 67 3.93 14.96 5.69
CA GLN A 67 4.01 13.86 4.73
C GLN A 67 4.13 12.51 5.44
N LEU A 68 4.97 12.44 6.48
CA LEU A 68 5.07 11.26 7.34
C LEU A 68 3.79 10.99 8.13
N LEU A 69 3.07 12.03 8.58
CA LEU A 69 1.77 11.86 9.24
C LEU A 69 0.71 11.26 8.29
N VAL A 70 0.69 11.69 7.02
CA VAL A 70 -0.17 11.10 5.99
C VAL A 70 0.18 9.63 5.77
N GLY A 71 1.48 9.32 5.66
CA GLY A 71 1.95 7.94 5.51
C GLY A 71 1.62 7.07 6.71
N PHE A 72 1.77 7.59 7.93
CA PHE A 72 1.36 6.94 9.16
C PHE A 72 -0.15 6.65 9.18
N LEU A 73 -0.97 7.64 8.80
CA LEU A 73 -2.42 7.47 8.71
C LEU A 73 -2.78 6.35 7.72
N TRP A 74 -2.17 6.34 6.54
CA TRP A 74 -2.41 5.29 5.54
C TRP A 74 -2.02 3.91 6.05
N LEU A 75 -0.84 3.79 6.66
CA LEU A 75 -0.39 2.53 7.25
C LEU A 75 -1.36 2.06 8.34
N ALA A 76 -1.72 2.94 9.28
CA ALA A 76 -2.62 2.61 10.38
C ALA A 76 -3.98 2.14 9.86
N LEU A 77 -4.57 2.85 8.89
CA LEU A 77 -5.84 2.46 8.29
C LEU A 77 -5.75 1.11 7.55
N THR A 78 -4.65 0.87 6.82
CA THR A 78 -4.43 -0.41 6.12
C THR A 78 -4.32 -1.57 7.10
N LEU A 79 -3.53 -1.41 8.18
CA LEU A 79 -3.43 -2.42 9.24
C LEU A 79 -4.79 -2.64 9.90
N SER A 80 -5.47 -1.57 10.33
CA SER A 80 -6.80 -1.69 10.96
C SER A 80 -7.80 -2.39 10.04
N PHE A 81 -7.80 -2.09 8.74
CA PHE A 81 -8.63 -2.79 7.77
C PHE A 81 -8.26 -4.27 7.66
N GLU A 82 -6.98 -4.60 7.52
CA GLU A 82 -6.50 -5.99 7.38
C GLU A 82 -6.87 -6.83 8.62
N PHE A 83 -6.59 -6.34 9.82
CA PHE A 83 -6.95 -7.03 11.06
C PHE A 83 -8.47 -7.17 11.21
N SER A 84 -9.24 -6.11 10.97
CA SER A 84 -10.71 -6.17 11.07
C SER A 84 -11.30 -7.15 10.06
N PHE A 85 -10.81 -7.12 8.83
CA PHE A 85 -11.26 -7.99 7.75
C PHE A 85 -10.87 -9.45 8.03
N GLY A 86 -9.61 -9.70 8.41
CA GLY A 86 -9.13 -11.04 8.75
C GLY A 86 -9.91 -11.68 9.90
N LEU A 87 -10.11 -10.93 11.00
CA LEU A 87 -10.88 -11.39 12.15
C LEU A 87 -12.35 -11.64 11.78
N SER A 88 -12.95 -10.79 10.95
CA SER A 88 -14.34 -11.00 10.49
C SER A 88 -14.52 -12.25 9.61
N ARG A 89 -13.44 -12.74 9.00
CA ARG A 89 -13.41 -14.00 8.23
C ARG A 89 -13.09 -15.22 9.11
N GLY A 90 -12.93 -15.02 10.42
CA GLY A 90 -12.60 -16.09 11.37
C GLY A 90 -11.12 -16.49 11.36
N LEU A 91 -10.23 -15.71 10.73
CA LEU A 91 -8.79 -15.96 10.77
C LEU A 91 -8.24 -15.64 12.15
N SER A 92 -7.33 -16.47 12.63
CA SER A 92 -6.53 -16.23 13.83
C SER A 92 -5.50 -15.11 13.60
N LEU A 93 -5.04 -14.50 14.69
CA LEU A 93 -3.97 -13.50 14.61
C LEU A 93 -2.69 -14.09 14.01
N ASP A 94 -2.37 -15.34 14.31
CA ASP A 94 -1.20 -16.03 13.74
C ASP A 94 -1.31 -16.19 12.22
N GLU A 95 -2.51 -16.49 11.70
CA GLU A 95 -2.77 -16.56 10.26
C GLU A 95 -2.61 -15.18 9.59
N ILE A 96 -3.13 -14.11 10.20
CA ILE A 96 -2.97 -12.74 9.68
C ILE A 96 -1.49 -12.34 9.70
N LEU A 97 -0.78 -12.63 10.81
CA LEU A 97 0.63 -12.33 10.97
C LEU A 97 1.54 -13.17 10.06
N SER A 98 1.08 -14.34 9.60
CA SER A 98 1.83 -15.16 8.65
C SER A 98 2.13 -14.41 7.34
N ALA A 99 1.24 -13.50 6.93
CA ALA A 99 1.42 -12.63 5.77
C ALA A 99 2.57 -11.61 5.92
N TYR A 100 3.03 -11.39 7.16
CA TYR A 100 4.16 -10.49 7.47
C TYR A 100 5.50 -11.20 7.41
N SER A 101 5.49 -12.53 7.26
CA SER A 101 6.70 -13.27 6.97
C SER A 101 7.07 -13.06 5.49
N PHE A 102 8.30 -12.64 5.20
CA PHE A 102 8.85 -12.56 3.84
C PHE A 102 9.03 -13.95 3.17
N ARG A 103 8.31 -14.97 3.64
CA ARG A 103 8.37 -16.33 3.11
C ARG A 103 7.72 -16.36 1.74
N ASP A 104 8.22 -17.26 0.89
CA ASP A 104 7.66 -17.59 -0.42
C ASP A 104 7.49 -16.39 -1.38
N GLY A 105 8.30 -15.34 -1.20
CA GLY A 105 8.26 -14.13 -2.04
C GLY A 105 7.15 -13.14 -1.69
N ASN A 106 6.50 -13.29 -0.53
CA ASN A 106 5.49 -12.34 -0.08
C ASN A 106 6.11 -10.98 0.26
N LEU A 107 5.87 -10.00 -0.62
CA LEU A 107 6.35 -8.62 -0.47
C LEU A 107 5.43 -7.74 0.37
N TRP A 108 4.44 -8.29 1.06
CA TRP A 108 3.49 -7.51 1.84
C TRP A 108 4.13 -6.54 2.85
N PRO A 109 5.15 -6.91 3.63
CA PRO A 109 5.81 -5.94 4.53
C PRO A 109 6.47 -4.79 3.77
N LEU A 110 6.99 -5.04 2.56
CA LEU A 110 7.58 -4.00 1.70
C LEU A 110 6.49 -3.04 1.19
N VAL A 111 5.31 -3.55 0.84
CA VAL A 111 4.15 -2.73 0.44
C VAL A 111 3.73 -1.82 1.59
N LEU A 112 3.68 -2.32 2.83
CA LEU A 112 3.36 -1.52 4.01
C LEU A 112 4.42 -0.44 4.27
N LEU A 113 5.70 -0.79 4.17
CA LEU A 113 6.80 0.14 4.30
C LEU A 113 6.72 1.26 3.25
N LEU A 114 6.45 0.89 2.00
CA LEU A 114 6.26 1.86 0.93
C LEU A 114 5.02 2.72 1.15
N THR A 115 3.92 2.15 1.64
CA THR A 115 2.70 2.91 1.97
C THR A 115 2.98 4.03 2.98
N PHE A 116 3.82 3.75 3.98
CA PHE A 116 4.27 4.74 4.95
C PHE A 116 5.17 5.82 4.33
N PHE A 117 6.15 5.44 3.50
CA PHE A 117 7.10 6.40 2.93
C PHE A 117 6.62 7.08 1.65
N ALA A 118 5.56 6.58 1.00
CA ALA A 118 5.11 7.03 -0.31
C ALA A 118 4.83 8.55 -0.37
N PRO A 119 4.14 9.19 0.60
CA PRO A 119 3.90 10.64 0.55
C PRO A 119 5.20 11.46 0.60
N LEU A 120 6.17 11.03 1.41
CA LEU A 120 7.47 11.68 1.55
C LEU A 120 8.30 11.54 0.26
N LEU A 121 8.35 10.33 -0.29
CA LEU A 121 9.07 10.04 -1.53
C LEU A 121 8.44 10.76 -2.72
N ALA A 122 7.11 10.77 -2.80
CA ALA A 122 6.34 11.50 -3.79
C ALA A 122 6.64 13.01 -3.77
N ALA A 123 6.62 13.62 -2.58
CA ALA A 123 6.93 15.04 -2.43
C ALA A 123 8.37 15.36 -2.85
N LYS A 124 9.34 14.54 -2.44
CA LYS A 124 10.75 14.70 -2.83
C LYS A 124 10.95 14.57 -4.34
N ALA A 125 10.30 13.58 -4.97
CA ALA A 125 10.36 13.39 -6.41
C ALA A 125 9.78 14.59 -7.17
N LYS A 126 8.66 15.14 -6.69
CA LYS A 126 8.01 16.30 -7.30
C LYS A 126 8.77 17.61 -7.11
N ALA A 127 9.48 17.75 -6.00
CA ALA A 127 10.37 18.89 -5.77
C ALA A 127 11.57 18.90 -6.74
N ARG A 128 12.10 17.71 -7.10
CA ARG A 128 13.19 17.57 -8.07
C ARG A 128 12.77 17.74 -9.52
N SER A 129 11.48 17.58 -9.83
CA SER A 129 10.94 17.70 -11.19
C SER A 129 10.44 19.11 -11.54
N LYS A 130 10.45 20.06 -10.58
CA LYS A 130 10.17 21.47 -10.89
C LYS A 130 11.44 22.10 -11.49
N PRO A 131 11.37 22.68 -12.71
CA PRO A 131 12.49 23.36 -13.35
C PRO A 131 12.89 24.64 -12.62
#